data_AF-A0A348ZSY7-F1
#
_entry.id   AF-A0A348ZSY7-F1
#
_cell.length_a   1.000
_cell.length_b   1.000
_cell.length_c   1.000
_cell.angle_alpha   90.00
_cell.angle_beta   90.00
_cell.angle_gamma   90.00
#
_symmetry.space_group_name_H-M   'P 1'
#
loop_
_entity.id
_entity.type
_entity.pdbx_description
1 polymer ?
#
loop_
_entity_poly.entity_id
_entity_poly.type
_entity_poly.pdbx_seq_one_letter_code
_entity_poly.pdbx_strand_id
1 'polypeptide(L)'
;MKELLEKRTDVAFFLKLTLIRKNPELEKKSRAIVCGKSLKALDDAFEGIAPPPKECPSRELEENTKFMETNGFNGVPLTLFPDGSIQAGFVESSVLEKRIDEAARSAEKNDAAKRAQNGKGR
;
A
#
# COMPACT_ATOMS: atom_id res chain seq x y z
N MET A 1 -2.58 -3.57 -11.09
CA MET A 1 -3.13 -2.37 -10.42
C MET A 1 -3.79 -1.42 -11.42
N LYS A 2 -3.05 -0.78 -12.34
CA LYS A 2 -3.63 0.18 -13.32
C LYS A 2 -4.79 -0.43 -14.13
N GLU A 3 -4.59 -1.62 -14.68
CA GLU A 3 -5.64 -2.37 -15.40
C GLU A 3 -6.92 -2.61 -14.57
N LEU A 4 -6.80 -2.77 -13.25
CA LEU A 4 -7.96 -2.96 -12.38
C LEU A 4 -8.71 -1.64 -12.17
N LEU A 5 -7.99 -0.52 -12.03
CA LEU A 5 -8.58 0.81 -11.88
C LEU A 5 -9.32 1.29 -13.13
N GLU A 6 -8.96 0.79 -14.31
CA GLU A 6 -9.72 1.04 -15.55
C GLU A 6 -11.12 0.40 -15.52
N LYS A 7 -11.28 -0.68 -14.74
CA LYS A 7 -12.53 -1.47 -14.64
C LYS A 7 -13.35 -1.13 -13.39
N ARG A 8 -12.68 -0.72 -12.30
CA ARG A 8 -13.27 -0.54 -10.96
C ARG A 8 -13.04 0.88 -10.47
N THR A 9 -14.10 1.68 -10.46
CA THR A 9 -14.08 3.06 -9.93
C THR A 9 -14.34 3.14 -8.42
N ASP A 10 -14.75 2.02 -7.81
CA ASP A 10 -15.02 1.87 -6.38
C ASP A 10 -13.79 1.47 -5.55
N VAL A 11 -12.64 1.27 -6.21
CA VAL A 11 -11.39 0.82 -5.58
C VAL A 11 -10.37 1.96 -5.57
N ALA A 12 -9.69 2.15 -4.44
CA ALA A 12 -8.54 3.04 -4.32
C ALA A 12 -7.30 2.28 -3.83
N PHE A 13 -6.15 2.53 -4.46
CA PHE A 13 -4.86 2.01 -4.01
C PHE A 13 -4.07 3.10 -3.29
N PHE A 14 -3.69 2.82 -2.03
CA PHE A 14 -2.81 3.68 -1.26
C PHE A 14 -1.38 3.12 -1.33
N LEU A 15 -0.57 3.71 -2.21
CA LEU A 15 0.82 3.29 -2.37
C LEU A 15 1.68 3.83 -1.24
N LYS A 16 2.31 2.92 -0.50
CA LYS A 16 3.24 3.22 0.58
C LYS A 16 4.62 2.71 0.21
N LEU A 17 5.55 3.63 -0.03
CA LEU A 17 6.92 3.28 -0.37
C LEU A 17 7.66 2.80 0.88
N THR A 18 8.47 1.76 0.69
CA THR A 18 9.28 1.13 1.72
C THR A 18 10.61 0.67 1.11
N LEU A 19 11.66 0.57 1.91
CA LEU A 19 12.95 0.06 1.49
C LEU A 19 13.12 -1.38 2.00
N ILE A 20 13.19 -2.36 1.10
CA ILE A 20 13.53 -3.74 1.50
C ILE A 20 15.01 -3.87 1.85
N ARG A 21 15.86 -3.01 1.26
CA ARG A 21 17.30 -2.99 1.51
C ARG A 21 17.75 -1.55 1.70
N LYS A 22 18.63 -1.33 2.69
CA LYS A 22 19.26 -0.03 2.90
C LYS A 22 20.25 0.24 1.78
N ASN A 23 19.90 1.18 0.91
CA ASN A 23 20.75 1.66 -0.18
C ASN A 23 20.56 3.18 -0.30
N PRO A 24 21.63 4.00 -0.16
CA PRO A 24 21.52 5.46 -0.17
C PRO A 24 20.90 6.04 -1.46
N GLU A 25 21.15 5.42 -2.61
CA GLU A 25 20.59 5.85 -3.88
C GLU A 25 19.07 5.59 -3.95
N LEU A 26 18.64 4.39 -3.54
CA LEU A 26 17.22 4.04 -3.46
C LEU A 26 16.49 4.89 -2.44
N GLU A 27 17.14 5.19 -1.32
CA GLU A 27 16.62 6.09 -0.31
C GLU A 27 16.40 7.49 -0.88
N LYS A 28 17.40 8.06 -1.55
CA LYS A 28 17.28 9.38 -2.19
C LYS A 28 16.16 9.43 -3.23
N LYS A 29 16.05 8.42 -4.10
CA LYS A 29 14.97 8.31 -5.10
C LYS A 29 13.60 8.19 -4.44
N SER A 30 13.48 7.33 -3.43
CA SER A 30 12.21 7.11 -2.71
C SER A 30 11.78 8.35 -1.94
N ARG A 31 12.71 9.05 -1.27
CA ARG A 31 12.44 10.33 -0.59
C ARG A 31 11.95 11.39 -1.58
N ALA A 32 12.56 11.51 -2.74
CA ALA A 32 12.11 12.45 -3.77
C ALA A 32 10.65 12.21 -4.18
N ILE A 33 10.22 10.95 -4.32
CA ILE A 33 8.83 10.59 -4.65
C ILE A 33 7.89 10.89 -3.48
N VAL A 34 8.23 10.44 -2.26
CA VAL A 34 7.44 10.68 -1.04
C VAL A 34 7.24 12.19 -0.82
N CYS A 35 8.31 12.97 -0.88
CA CYS A 35 8.26 14.42 -0.74
C CYS A 35 7.58 15.11 -1.94
N GLY A 36 7.65 14.48 -3.11
CA GLY A 36 6.99 14.92 -4.34
C GLY A 36 5.48 14.91 -4.23
N LYS A 37 4.91 13.91 -3.55
CA LYS A 37 3.46 13.59 -3.55
C LYS A 37 2.88 13.59 -4.98
N SER A 38 3.67 13.10 -5.93
CA SER A 38 3.35 13.15 -7.36
C SER A 38 3.26 11.74 -7.91
N LEU A 39 2.07 11.38 -8.41
CA LEU A 39 1.87 10.13 -9.14
C LEU A 39 2.76 10.07 -10.39
N LYS A 40 2.94 11.20 -11.08
CA LYS A 40 3.83 11.28 -12.24
C LYS A 40 5.27 10.92 -11.87
N ALA A 41 5.80 11.41 -10.75
CA ALA A 41 7.16 11.09 -10.32
C ALA A 41 7.33 9.59 -10.00
N LEU A 42 6.26 8.94 -9.53
CA LEU A 42 6.24 7.51 -9.31
C LEU A 42 6.18 6.73 -10.63
N ASP A 43 5.34 7.16 -11.58
CA ASP A 43 5.25 6.55 -12.91
C ASP A 43 6.57 6.69 -13.68
N ASP A 44 7.15 7.89 -13.71
CA ASP A 44 8.44 8.18 -14.32
C ASP A 44 9.54 7.25 -13.72
N ALA A 45 9.50 7.02 -12.40
CA ALA A 45 10.44 6.10 -11.74
C ALA A 45 10.27 4.64 -12.15
N PHE A 46 9.03 4.18 -12.42
CA PHE A 46 8.79 2.85 -12.99
C PHE A 46 9.31 2.72 -14.43
N GLU A 47 9.35 3.82 -15.18
CA GLU A 47 9.93 3.88 -16.52
C GLU A 47 11.47 4.06 -16.49
N GLY A 48 12.09 4.10 -15.31
CA GLY A 48 13.53 4.27 -15.15
C GLY A 48 14.00 5.72 -15.23
N ILE A 49 13.07 6.68 -15.28
CA ILE A 49 13.36 8.11 -15.27
C ILE A 49 13.55 8.55 -13.81
N ALA A 50 14.71 9.11 -13.48
CA ALA A 50 14.99 9.54 -12.12
C ALA A 50 14.07 10.71 -11.71
N PRO A 51 13.40 10.65 -10.55
CA PRO A 51 12.59 11.76 -10.07
C PRO A 51 13.50 12.96 -9.74
N PRO A 52 13.03 14.19 -9.95
CA PRO A 52 13.79 15.37 -9.57
C PRO A 52 14.10 15.34 -8.07
N PRO A 53 15.31 15.73 -7.63
CA PRO A 53 15.66 15.74 -6.22
C PRO A 53 14.68 16.60 -5.43
N LYS A 54 14.12 16.05 -4.36
CA LYS A 54 13.23 16.77 -3.46
C LYS A 54 13.39 16.24 -2.04
N GLU A 55 13.53 17.15 -1.09
CA GLU A 55 13.65 16.85 0.32
C GLU A 55 12.50 17.47 1.11
N CYS A 56 12.12 16.81 2.20
CA CYS A 56 11.07 17.25 3.10
C CYS A 56 11.29 16.59 4.47
N PRO A 57 10.74 17.15 5.57
CA PRO A 57 10.93 16.60 6.92
C PRO A 57 10.15 15.30 7.19
N SER A 58 9.53 14.69 6.17
CA SER A 58 8.71 13.49 6.31
C SER A 58 9.54 12.29 6.76
N ARG A 59 8.95 11.49 7.66
CA ARG A 59 9.48 10.18 8.12
C ARG A 59 8.73 9.00 7.54
N GLU A 60 7.84 9.23 6.57
CA GLU A 60 6.97 8.19 6.02
C GLU A 60 7.76 7.00 5.47
N LEU A 61 8.93 7.22 4.84
CA LEU A 61 9.73 6.13 4.27
C LEU A 61 10.30 5.22 5.37
N GLU A 62 10.83 5.81 6.44
CA GLU A 62 11.38 5.10 7.59
C GLU A 62 10.29 4.38 8.38
N GLU A 63 9.14 5.03 8.60
CA GLU A 63 8.01 4.46 9.31
C GLU A 63 7.40 3.28 8.54
N ASN A 64 7.26 3.38 7.22
CA ASN A 64 6.80 2.27 6.38
C ASN A 64 7.82 1.11 6.37
N THR A 65 9.12 1.41 6.36
CA THR A 65 10.19 0.39 6.44
C THR A 65 10.13 -0.33 7.78
N LYS A 66 10.05 0.43 8.88
CA LYS A 66 9.90 -0.13 10.23
C LYS A 66 8.62 -0.96 10.38
N PHE A 67 7.52 -0.52 9.78
CA PHE A 67 6.26 -1.28 9.76
C PHE A 67 6.45 -2.65 9.09
N MET A 68 7.12 -2.71 7.93
CA MET A 68 7.41 -3.97 7.25
C MET A 68 8.26 -4.90 8.11
N GLU A 69 9.36 -4.39 8.69
CA GLU A 69 10.26 -5.14 9.55
C GLU A 69 9.55 -5.69 10.80
N THR A 70 8.77 -4.84 11.49
CA THR A 70 8.08 -5.21 12.74
C THR A 70 7.03 -6.31 12.52
N ASN A 71 6.37 -6.32 11.35
CA ASN A 71 5.34 -7.30 11.01
C ASN A 71 5.90 -8.52 10.25
N GLY A 72 7.22 -8.63 10.09
CA GLY A 72 7.88 -9.78 9.44
C GLY A 72 7.66 -9.84 7.93
N PHE A 73 7.36 -8.71 7.29
CA PHE A 73 7.18 -8.63 5.84
C PHE A 73 8.52 -8.45 5.13
N ASN A 74 8.92 -9.47 4.36
CA ASN A 74 10.27 -9.54 3.79
C ASN A 74 10.34 -9.22 2.29
N GLY A 75 9.24 -8.74 1.68
CA GLY A 75 9.16 -8.53 0.24
C GLY A 75 8.04 -7.61 -0.19
N VAL A 76 8.16 -7.11 -1.42
CA VAL A 76 7.18 -6.31 -2.14
C VAL A 76 6.97 -6.89 -3.55
N PRO A 77 5.81 -6.69 -4.20
CA PRO A 77 4.64 -5.97 -3.68
C PRO A 77 3.94 -6.74 -2.55
N LEU A 78 3.33 -5.99 -1.62
CA LEU A 78 2.47 -6.49 -0.55
C LEU A 78 1.22 -5.61 -0.49
N THR A 79 0.05 -6.24 -0.44
CA THR A 79 -1.24 -5.54 -0.32
C THR A 79 -1.86 -5.88 1.03
N LEU A 80 -2.20 -4.86 1.80
CA LEU A 80 -3.01 -4.96 3.01
C LEU A 80 -4.44 -4.54 2.67
N PHE A 81 -5.41 -5.40 2.97
CA PHE A 81 -6.82 -5.12 2.72
C PHE A 81 -7.53 -4.54 3.96
N PRO A 82 -8.72 -3.92 3.80
CA PRO A 82 -9.45 -3.30 4.91
C PRO A 82 -9.87 -4.27 6.03
N ASP A 83 -10.02 -5.56 5.72
CA ASP A 83 -10.30 -6.61 6.71
C ASP A 83 -9.06 -7.06 7.50
N GLY A 84 -7.89 -6.49 7.18
CA GLY A 84 -6.59 -6.86 7.76
C GLY A 84 -5.92 -8.04 7.08
N SER A 85 -6.55 -8.66 6.07
CA SER A 85 -5.93 -9.73 5.31
C SER A 85 -4.81 -9.20 4.41
N ILE A 86 -3.89 -10.09 4.02
CA ILE A 86 -2.67 -9.73 3.29
C ILE A 86 -2.57 -10.56 2.01
N GLN A 87 -2.18 -9.90 0.91
CA GLN A 87 -1.68 -10.54 -0.30
C GLN A 87 -0.18 -10.22 -0.43
N ALA A 88 0.66 -11.23 -0.24
CA ALA A 88 2.09 -11.11 -0.48
C ALA A 88 2.43 -11.47 -1.92
N GLY A 89 3.40 -10.76 -2.50
CA GLY A 89 3.87 -10.99 -3.85
C GLY A 89 2.92 -10.47 -4.93
N PHE A 90 3.41 -10.54 -6.17
CA PHE A 90 2.65 -10.16 -7.35
C PHE A 90 1.55 -11.17 -7.65
N VAL A 91 0.38 -10.66 -8.06
CA VAL A 91 -0.73 -11.45 -8.60
C VAL A 91 -1.37 -10.71 -9.77
N GLU A 92 -1.99 -11.46 -10.68
CA GLU A 92 -2.74 -10.92 -11.81
C GLU A 92 -3.96 -10.09 -11.36
N SER A 93 -4.41 -9.18 -12.24
CA SER A 93 -5.53 -8.27 -11.97
C SER A 93 -6.81 -9.01 -11.56
N SER A 94 -7.13 -10.12 -12.24
CA SER A 94 -8.32 -10.94 -11.95
C SER A 94 -8.27 -11.63 -10.57
N VAL A 95 -7.07 -11.99 -10.11
CA VAL A 95 -6.89 -12.57 -8.77
C VAL A 95 -7.01 -11.48 -7.72
N LEU A 96 -6.38 -10.32 -7.96
CA LEU A 96 -6.45 -9.17 -7.08
C LEU A 96 -7.89 -8.68 -6.90
N GLU A 97 -8.68 -8.65 -7.98
CA GLU A 97 -10.09 -8.27 -7.95
C GLU A 97 -10.92 -9.18 -7.03
N LYS A 98 -10.78 -10.50 -7.15
CA LYS A 98 -11.45 -11.45 -6.26
C LYS A 98 -11.07 -11.22 -4.79
N ARG A 99 -9.79 -10.99 -4.52
CA ARG A 99 -9.28 -10.73 -3.18
C ARG A 99 -9.87 -9.44 -2.58
N ILE A 100 -10.06 -8.40 -3.39
CA ILE A 100 -10.71 -7.14 -2.97
C ILE A 100 -12.16 -7.41 -2.56
N ASP A 101 -12.91 -8.15 -3.38
CA ASP A 101 -14.33 -8.44 -3.10
C ASP A 101 -14.50 -9.28 -1.83
N GLU A 102 -13.63 -10.27 -1.62
CA GLU A 102 -13.61 -11.10 -0.41
C GLU A 102 -13.30 -10.27 0.84
N ALA A 103 -12.32 -9.38 0.76
CA ALA A 103 -11.94 -8.53 1.87
C ALA A 103 -13.01 -7.49 2.21
N ALA A 104 -13.66 -6.88 1.20
CA ALA A 104 -14.74 -5.92 1.43
C ALA A 104 -15.90 -6.57 2.21
N ARG A 105 -16.35 -7.75 1.78
CA ARG A 105 -17.41 -8.51 2.46
C ARG A 105 -17.02 -8.90 3.89
N SER A 106 -15.75 -9.23 4.11
CA SER A 106 -15.24 -9.61 5.45
C SER A 106 -15.14 -8.40 6.38
N ALA A 107 -14.70 -7.25 5.88
CA ALA A 107 -14.65 -6.00 6.63
C ALA A 107 -16.04 -5.58 7.12
N GLU A 108 -17.05 -5.61 6.24
CA GLU A 108 -18.43 -5.29 6.60
C GLU A 108 -18.98 -6.21 7.71
N LYS A 109 -18.71 -7.51 7.62
CA LYS A 109 -19.10 -8.49 8.65
C LYS A 109 -18.41 -8.21 9.98
N ASN A 110 -17.12 -7.91 9.95
CA ASN A 110 -16.35 -7.61 11.16
C ASN A 110 -16.87 -6.34 11.85
N ASP A 111 -17.24 -5.32 11.08
CA ASP A 111 -17.80 -4.08 11.62
C ASP A 111 -19.21 -4.28 12.19
N ALA A 112 -20.05 -5.06 11.52
CA ALA A 112 -21.37 -5.44 12.05
C ALA A 112 -21.25 -6.21 13.37
N ALA A 113 -20.31 -7.16 13.45
CA ALA A 113 -20.05 -7.94 14.66
C ALA A 113 -19.56 -7.06 15.83
N LYS A 114 -18.63 -6.13 15.59
CA LYS A 114 -18.15 -5.17 16.60
C LYS A 114 -19.27 -4.30 17.14
N ARG A 115 -20.16 -3.81 16.26
CA ARG A 115 -21.33 -3.01 16.67
C ARG A 115 -22.31 -3.81 17.53
N ALA A 116 -22.57 -5.05 17.17
CA ALA A 116 -23.45 -5.94 17.94
C ALA A 116 -22.87 -6.30 19.33
N GLN A 117 -21.55 -6.44 19.44
CA GLN A 117 -20.86 -6.71 20.71
C GLN A 117 -20.87 -5.48 21.63
N ASN A 118 -20.64 -4.28 21.09
CA ASN A 118 -20.67 -3.04 21.88
C ASN A 118 -22.08 -2.62 22.33
N GLY A 119 -23.14 -3.09 21.65
CA GLY A 119 -24.52 -2.85 22.04
C GLY A 119 -25.06 -3.76 23.15
N LYS A 120 -24.37 -4.84 23.50
CA LYS A 120 -24.78 -5.83 24.53
C LYS A 120 -24.21 -5.55 25.93
N GLY A 121 -23.42 -4.50 26.09
CA GLY A 121 -22.75 -4.12 27.36
C GLY A 121 -23.40 -2.94 28.10
N ARG A 122 -24.68 -2.63 27.84
CA ARG A 122 -25.45 -1.60 28.55
C ARG A 122 -26.68 -2.19 29.21
#